data_AF-A0A952Q270-F1
#
_entry.id   AF-A0A952Q270-F1
#
_cell.length_a   1.000
_cell.length_b   1.000
_cell.length_c   1.000
_cell.angle_alpha   90.00
_cell.angle_beta   90.00
_cell.angle_gamma   90.00
#
_symmetry.space_group_name_H-M   'P 1'
#
loop_
_entity.id
_entity.type
_entity.pdbx_description
1 polymer ?
#
loop_
_entity_poly.entity_id
_entity_poly.type
_entity_poly.pdbx_seq_one_letter_code
_entity_poly.pdbx_strand_id
1 'polypeptide(L)'
;MSLNSTNQMSDAARASQRRRLIRTFAAIVTAAITVMYILIGLHLVRVLDGDTDQKWGLAAAAAYAVGIWLLIKYDRRTLWILGALLQVFVIYTYFNVASQRSPAYEIWGILLRIAQFILLGLLVYLAYRQPFMLESGSDDRPRNDGAPKPA
;
A
#
# COMPACT_ATOMS: atom_id res chain seq x y z
N MET A 1 -37.55 17.72 10.65
CA MET A 1 -36.58 17.57 9.55
C MET A 1 -35.24 17.11 10.15
N SER A 2 -35.08 15.80 10.42
CA SER A 2 -33.97 15.22 11.23
C SER A 2 -33.37 13.93 10.62
N LEU A 3 -33.76 13.58 9.39
CA LEU A 3 -33.35 12.32 8.74
C LEU A 3 -31.94 12.36 8.11
N ASN A 4 -31.25 13.51 8.13
CA ASN A 4 -30.01 13.68 7.40
C ASN A 4 -28.77 13.14 8.16
N SER A 5 -28.79 13.17 9.49
CA SER A 5 -27.63 12.82 10.32
C SER A 5 -27.37 11.31 10.39
N THR A 6 -28.44 10.49 10.39
CA THR A 6 -28.33 9.02 10.48
C THR A 6 -27.71 8.41 9.23
N ASN A 7 -28.05 8.95 8.05
CA ASN A 7 -27.53 8.45 6.77
C ASN A 7 -26.04 8.77 6.61
N GLN A 8 -25.61 9.98 6.98
CA GLN A 8 -24.22 10.42 6.89
C GLN A 8 -23.26 9.59 7.76
N MET A 9 -23.68 9.20 8.97
CA MET A 9 -22.88 8.33 9.84
C MET A 9 -22.68 6.93 9.24
N SER A 10 -23.70 6.39 8.58
CA SER A 10 -23.63 5.05 7.97
C SER A 10 -22.65 5.02 6.79
N ASP A 11 -22.55 6.10 6.02
CA ASP A 11 -21.68 6.19 4.85
C ASP A 11 -20.21 6.36 5.23
N ALA A 12 -19.91 7.17 6.26
CA ALA A 12 -18.56 7.31 6.78
C ALA A 12 -18.02 5.98 7.37
N ALA A 13 -18.87 5.25 8.09
CA ALA A 13 -18.54 3.93 8.62
C ALA A 13 -18.24 2.92 7.49
N ARG A 14 -19.08 2.87 6.45
CA ARG A 14 -18.87 2.02 5.27
C ARG A 14 -17.58 2.38 4.51
N ALA A 15 -17.28 3.66 4.37
CA ALA A 15 -16.07 4.14 3.69
C ALA A 15 -14.80 3.71 4.44
N SER A 16 -14.78 3.85 5.76
CA SER A 16 -13.63 3.42 6.59
C SER A 16 -13.46 1.89 6.56
N GLN A 17 -14.56 1.13 6.65
CA GLN A 17 -14.54 -0.33 6.54
C GLN A 17 -14.01 -0.79 5.17
N ARG A 18 -14.50 -0.21 4.07
CA ARG A 18 -14.03 -0.52 2.71
C ARG A 18 -12.55 -0.24 2.55
N ARG A 19 -12.07 0.88 3.08
CA ARG A 19 -10.65 1.25 3.02
C ARG A 19 -9.76 0.29 3.81
N ARG A 20 -10.22 -0.16 4.99
CA ARG A 20 -9.54 -1.20 5.77
C ARG A 20 -9.47 -2.52 5.01
N LEU A 21 -10.55 -2.95 4.37
CA LEU A 21 -10.58 -4.17 3.55
C LEU A 21 -9.56 -4.10 2.40
N ILE A 22 -9.49 -2.97 1.71
CA ILE A 22 -8.54 -2.78 0.59
C ILE A 22 -7.09 -2.80 1.10
N ARG A 23 -6.81 -2.19 2.25
CA ARG A 23 -5.48 -2.27 2.89
C ARG A 23 -5.12 -3.70 3.28
N THR A 24 -6.05 -4.44 3.87
CA THR A 24 -5.84 -5.85 4.20
C THR A 24 -5.57 -6.68 2.95
N PHE A 25 -6.34 -6.47 1.88
CA PHE A 25 -6.13 -7.18 0.63
C PHE A 25 -4.77 -6.84 0.00
N ALA A 26 -4.37 -5.56 -0.01
CA ALA A 26 -3.04 -5.15 -0.44
C ALA A 26 -1.94 -5.79 0.40
N ALA A 27 -2.12 -5.91 1.72
CA ALA A 27 -1.17 -6.60 2.60
C ALA A 27 -1.04 -8.09 2.27
N ILE A 28 -2.15 -8.77 1.96
CA ILE A 28 -2.15 -10.18 1.53
C ILE A 28 -1.39 -10.34 0.21
N VAL A 29 -1.66 -9.49 -0.79
CA VAL A 29 -0.93 -9.51 -2.07
C VAL A 29 0.56 -9.25 -1.85
N THR A 30 0.91 -8.28 -1.00
CA THR A 30 2.30 -7.97 -0.62
C THR A 30 2.96 -9.17 0.08
N ALA A 31 2.23 -9.88 0.93
CA ALA A 31 2.70 -11.11 1.59
C ALA A 31 2.98 -12.23 0.58
N ALA A 32 2.08 -12.45 -0.38
CA ALA A 32 2.31 -13.43 -1.45
C ALA A 32 3.57 -13.10 -2.27
N ILE A 33 3.77 -11.83 -2.64
CA ILE A 33 4.99 -11.36 -3.32
C ILE A 33 6.24 -11.60 -2.44
N THR A 34 6.15 -11.29 -1.15
CA THR A 34 7.25 -11.51 -0.20
C THR A 34 7.65 -12.97 -0.14
N VAL A 35 6.68 -13.88 -0.01
CA VAL A 35 6.93 -15.33 0.00
C VAL A 35 7.62 -15.78 -1.28
N MET A 36 7.16 -15.32 -2.45
CA MET A 36 7.83 -15.63 -3.71
C MET A 36 9.29 -15.16 -3.73
N TYR A 37 9.57 -13.95 -3.25
CA TYR A 37 10.95 -13.46 -3.17
C TYR A 37 11.82 -14.21 -2.15
N ILE A 38 11.24 -14.73 -1.06
CA ILE A 38 11.93 -15.64 -0.14
C ILE A 38 12.27 -16.94 -0.87
N LEU A 39 11.32 -17.53 -1.60
CA LEU A 39 11.55 -18.77 -2.35
C LEU A 39 12.66 -18.60 -3.41
N ILE A 40 12.71 -17.45 -4.09
CA ILE A 40 13.79 -17.08 -5.02
C ILE A 40 15.10 -16.93 -4.25
N GLY A 41 15.09 -16.19 -3.14
CA GLY A 41 16.27 -15.97 -2.31
C GLY A 41 16.87 -17.26 -1.72
N LEU A 42 16.03 -18.27 -1.47
CA LEU A 42 16.43 -19.59 -0.98
C LEU A 42 16.77 -20.58 -2.10
N HIS A 43 16.78 -20.15 -3.37
CA HIS A 43 16.98 -20.98 -4.56
C HIS A 43 15.97 -22.13 -4.71
N LEU A 44 14.80 -22.04 -4.08
CA LEU A 44 13.69 -22.98 -4.25
C LEU A 44 12.95 -22.74 -5.57
N VAL A 45 13.03 -21.52 -6.09
CA VAL A 45 12.59 -21.12 -7.43
C VAL A 45 13.76 -20.40 -8.10
N ARG A 46 14.21 -20.86 -9.26
CA ARG A 46 15.26 -20.19 -10.04
C ARG A 46 14.64 -19.17 -10.98
N VAL A 47 15.21 -17.97 -11.02
CA VAL A 47 14.77 -16.85 -11.89
C VAL A 47 15.98 -16.16 -12.57
N LEU A 48 17.18 -16.33 -12.01
CA LEU A 48 18.49 -16.01 -12.57
C LEU A 48 19.43 -17.20 -12.42
N ASP A 49 20.45 -17.22 -13.27
CA ASP A 49 21.60 -18.11 -13.08
C ASP A 49 22.55 -17.53 -12.01
N GLY A 50 22.82 -18.32 -10.97
CA GLY A 50 23.86 -18.09 -9.96
C GLY A 50 23.45 -17.31 -8.69
N ASP A 51 24.45 -16.95 -7.87
CA ASP A 51 24.31 -16.32 -6.53
C ASP A 51 23.58 -14.97 -6.51
N THR A 52 23.31 -14.41 -7.68
CA THR A 52 22.61 -13.14 -7.87
C THR A 52 21.16 -13.27 -7.40
N ASP A 53 20.50 -14.41 -7.62
CA ASP A 53 19.12 -14.67 -7.19
C ASP A 53 18.96 -14.59 -5.67
N GLN A 54 19.92 -15.10 -4.91
CA GLN A 54 19.88 -15.07 -3.46
C GLN A 54 19.86 -13.65 -2.91
N LYS A 55 20.81 -12.81 -3.35
CA LYS A 55 20.98 -11.45 -2.83
C LYS A 55 19.79 -10.58 -3.18
N TRP A 56 19.35 -10.61 -4.44
CA TRP A 56 18.21 -9.81 -4.89
C TRP A 56 16.88 -10.33 -4.36
N GLY A 57 16.71 -11.65 -4.28
CA GLY A 57 15.51 -12.27 -3.72
C GLY A 57 15.31 -11.89 -2.26
N LEU A 58 16.33 -12.06 -1.41
CA LEU A 58 16.24 -11.72 0.01
C LEU A 58 16.10 -10.20 0.25
N ALA A 59 16.81 -9.37 -0.51
CA ALA A 59 16.66 -7.92 -0.41
C ALA A 59 15.24 -7.46 -0.78
N ALA A 60 14.68 -8.00 -1.86
CA ALA A 60 13.30 -7.73 -2.26
C ALA A 60 12.31 -8.23 -1.20
N ALA A 61 12.48 -9.46 -0.70
CA ALA A 61 11.64 -10.01 0.36
C ALA A 61 11.62 -9.10 1.60
N ALA A 62 12.78 -8.60 2.04
CA ALA A 62 12.87 -7.67 3.15
C ALA A 62 12.10 -6.36 2.88
N ALA A 63 12.24 -5.79 1.68
CA ALA A 63 11.52 -4.58 1.29
C ALA A 63 10.00 -4.78 1.28
N TYR A 64 9.51 -5.88 0.72
CA TYR A 64 8.08 -6.19 0.72
C TYR A 64 7.56 -6.54 2.13
N ALA A 65 8.35 -7.19 2.98
CA ALA A 65 8.00 -7.44 4.38
C ALA A 65 7.80 -6.13 5.16
N VAL A 66 8.67 -5.14 4.96
CA VAL A 66 8.47 -3.78 5.49
C VAL A 66 7.18 -3.17 4.93
N GLY A 67 6.91 -3.35 3.63
CA GLY A 67 5.66 -2.95 3.00
C GLY A 67 4.40 -3.51 3.66
N ILE A 68 4.40 -4.80 4.05
CA ILE A 68 3.31 -5.45 4.78
C ILE A 68 3.09 -4.73 6.12
N TRP A 69 4.16 -4.53 6.88
CA TRP A 69 4.09 -3.88 8.18
C TRP A 69 3.53 -2.45 8.06
N LEU A 70 3.97 -1.69 7.06
CA LEU A 70 3.46 -0.35 6.78
C LEU A 70 1.97 -0.37 6.40
N LEU A 71 1.55 -1.32 5.55
CA LEU A 71 0.16 -1.52 5.14
C LEU A 71 -0.78 -1.78 6.32
N ILE A 72 -0.32 -2.56 7.29
CA ILE A 72 -1.10 -2.91 8.49
C ILE A 72 -1.10 -1.76 9.50
N LYS A 73 0.08 -1.19 9.79
CA LYS A 73 0.26 -0.29 10.92
C LYS A 73 -0.16 1.15 10.63
N TYR A 74 0.09 1.66 9.43
CA TYR A 74 -0.10 3.07 9.11
C TYR A 74 -1.16 3.28 8.06
N ASP A 75 -1.82 4.43 8.16
CA ASP A 75 -2.84 4.82 7.22
C ASP A 75 -2.61 6.20 6.63
N ARG A 76 -1.47 6.35 5.95
CA ARG A 76 -1.01 7.63 5.43
C ARG A 76 -0.95 7.63 3.91
N ARG A 77 -1.60 8.60 3.28
CA ARG A 77 -1.60 8.80 1.83
C ARG A 77 -0.18 8.82 1.24
N THR A 78 0.74 9.53 1.91
CA THR A 78 2.13 9.64 1.47
C THR A 78 2.82 8.28 1.38
N LEU A 79 2.54 7.35 2.29
CA LEU A 79 3.10 6.00 2.24
C LEU A 79 2.61 5.22 1.01
N TRP A 80 1.34 5.40 0.62
CA TRP A 80 0.78 4.75 -0.56
C TRP A 80 1.33 5.31 -1.86
N ILE A 81 1.57 6.63 -1.90
CA ILE A 81 2.24 7.27 -3.04
C ILE A 81 3.67 6.74 -3.17
N LEU A 82 4.45 6.76 -2.07
CA LEU A 82 5.82 6.25 -2.08
C LEU A 82 5.87 4.76 -2.45
N GLY A 83 4.97 3.95 -1.91
CA GLY A 83 4.86 2.54 -2.28
C GLY A 83 4.52 2.34 -3.75
N ALA A 84 3.60 3.13 -4.31
CA ALA A 84 3.25 3.07 -5.73
C ALA A 84 4.43 3.44 -6.63
N LEU A 85 5.15 4.51 -6.30
CA LEU A 85 6.37 4.91 -7.03
C LEU A 85 7.44 3.82 -6.99
N LEU A 86 7.63 3.19 -5.82
CA LEU A 86 8.55 2.05 -5.69
C LEU A 86 8.10 0.86 -6.55
N GLN A 87 6.80 0.54 -6.60
CA GLN A 87 6.30 -0.53 -7.48
C GLN A 87 6.55 -0.21 -8.96
N VAL A 88 6.31 1.03 -9.40
CA VAL A 88 6.62 1.45 -10.77
C VAL A 88 8.10 1.25 -11.08
N PHE A 89 8.99 1.66 -10.17
CA PHE A 89 10.43 1.47 -10.32
C PHE A 89 10.82 -0.02 -10.42
N VAL A 90 10.25 -0.87 -9.57
CA VAL A 90 10.52 -2.33 -9.59
C VAL A 90 10.03 -2.97 -10.89
N ILE A 91 8.81 -2.64 -11.34
CA ILE A 91 8.25 -3.14 -12.60
C ILE A 91 9.10 -2.69 -13.79
N TYR A 92 9.50 -1.42 -13.83
CA TYR A 92 10.36 -0.89 -14.87
C TYR A 92 11.72 -1.61 -14.92
N THR A 93 12.37 -1.74 -13.75
CA THR A 93 13.66 -2.42 -13.64
C THR A 93 13.56 -3.88 -14.09
N TYR A 94 12.45 -4.55 -13.79
CA TYR A 94 12.21 -5.90 -14.28
C TYR A 94 12.22 -5.97 -15.80
N PHE A 95 11.42 -5.17 -16.51
CA PHE A 95 11.38 -5.23 -17.98
C PHE A 95 12.73 -4.86 -18.61
N ASN A 96 13.46 -3.91 -18.01
CA ASN A 96 14.79 -3.55 -18.47
C ASN A 96 15.78 -4.72 -18.38
N VAL A 97 15.78 -5.47 -17.27
CA VAL A 97 16.69 -6.60 -17.04
C VAL A 97 16.22 -7.89 -17.72
N ALA A 98 14.91 -8.13 -17.77
CA ALA A 98 14.31 -9.33 -18.35
C ALA A 98 14.62 -9.47 -19.84
N SER A 99 14.63 -8.35 -20.58
CA SER A 99 15.00 -8.32 -22.01
C SER A 99 16.41 -8.84 -22.31
N GLN A 100 17.27 -8.91 -21.29
CA GLN A 100 18.67 -9.34 -21.41
C GLN A 100 18.88 -10.83 -21.09
N ARG A 101 17.81 -11.56 -20.74
CA ARG A 101 17.85 -12.98 -20.32
C ARG A 101 17.30 -13.90 -21.41
N SER A 102 17.66 -15.18 -21.35
CA SER A 102 17.10 -16.24 -22.20
C SER A 102 16.69 -17.44 -21.31
N PRO A 103 15.38 -17.74 -21.18
CA PRO A 103 14.25 -17.06 -21.78
C PRO A 103 14.01 -15.67 -21.16
N ALA A 104 13.57 -14.71 -21.98
CA ALA A 104 13.34 -13.34 -21.51
C ALA A 104 12.23 -13.26 -20.43
N TYR A 105 11.25 -14.17 -20.49
CA TYR A 105 10.12 -14.20 -19.56
C TYR A 105 9.81 -15.62 -19.11
N GLU A 106 9.98 -15.85 -17.81
CA GLU A 106 9.58 -17.11 -17.17
C GLU A 106 8.19 -16.98 -16.54
N ILE A 107 7.48 -18.11 -16.43
CA ILE A 107 6.12 -18.18 -15.86
C ILE A 107 6.06 -17.57 -14.46
N TRP A 108 7.01 -17.92 -13.59
CA TRP A 108 7.12 -17.37 -12.23
C TRP A 108 7.28 -15.86 -12.24
N GLY A 109 8.05 -15.36 -13.21
CA GLY A 109 8.24 -13.94 -13.39
C GLY A 109 6.95 -13.23 -13.79
N ILE A 110 6.22 -13.77 -14.76
CA ILE A 110 4.94 -13.21 -15.21
C ILE A 110 3.93 -13.19 -14.06
N LEU A 111 3.80 -14.28 -13.30
CA LEU A 111 2.89 -14.36 -12.16
C LEU A 111 3.20 -13.30 -11.09
N LEU A 112 4.48 -13.14 -10.75
CA LEU A 112 4.91 -12.13 -9.79
C LEU A 112 4.60 -10.72 -10.30
N ARG A 113 4.74 -10.48 -11.61
CA ARG A 113 4.45 -9.18 -12.24
C ARG A 113 2.96 -8.87 -12.20
N ILE A 114 2.09 -9.85 -12.47
CA ILE A 114 0.64 -9.68 -12.31
C ILE A 114 0.30 -9.25 -10.88
N ALA A 115 0.88 -9.91 -9.87
CA ALA A 115 0.68 -9.54 -8.47
C ALA A 115 1.19 -8.12 -8.16
N GLN A 116 2.33 -7.72 -8.71
CA GLN A 116 2.86 -6.35 -8.57
C GLN A 116 1.95 -5.29 -9.21
N PHE A 117 1.39 -5.55 -10.39
CA PHE A 117 0.42 -4.64 -11.02
C PHE A 117 -0.87 -4.51 -10.20
N ILE A 118 -1.36 -5.62 -9.63
CA ILE A 118 -2.51 -5.60 -8.72
C ILE A 118 -2.18 -4.75 -7.49
N LEU A 119 -1.03 -4.97 -6.86
CA LEU A 119 -0.59 -4.18 -5.71
C LEU A 119 -0.46 -2.69 -6.05
N LEU A 120 0.13 -2.36 -7.19
CA LEU A 120 0.24 -0.98 -7.68
C LEU A 120 -1.16 -0.34 -7.83
N GLY A 121 -2.11 -1.04 -8.44
CA GLY A 121 -3.50 -0.57 -8.57
C GLY A 121 -4.14 -0.29 -7.21
N LEU A 122 -3.93 -1.17 -6.23
CA LEU A 122 -4.44 -0.99 -4.86
C LEU A 122 -3.79 0.21 -4.16
N LEU A 123 -2.48 0.39 -4.31
CA LEU A 123 -1.75 1.53 -3.73
C LEU A 123 -2.19 2.86 -4.36
N VAL A 124 -2.34 2.92 -5.68
CA VAL A 124 -2.87 4.08 -6.39
C VAL A 124 -4.29 4.40 -5.92
N TYR A 125 -5.14 3.39 -5.79
CA TYR A 125 -6.49 3.57 -5.25
C TYR A 125 -6.47 4.14 -3.82
N LEU A 126 -5.63 3.58 -2.94
CA LEU A 126 -5.47 4.04 -1.56
C LEU A 126 -4.86 5.45 -1.47
N ALA A 127 -4.01 5.83 -2.43
CA ALA A 127 -3.44 7.16 -2.55
C ALA A 127 -4.46 8.19 -3.06
N TYR A 128 -5.38 7.77 -3.93
CA TYR A 128 -6.42 8.64 -4.49
C TYR A 128 -7.56 8.92 -3.49
N ARG A 129 -8.01 7.88 -2.77
CA ARG A 129 -9.04 8.02 -1.72
C ARG A 129 -8.40 8.49 -0.41
N GLN A 130 -8.47 9.80 -0.17
CA GLN A 130 -7.94 10.43 1.06
C GLN A 130 -8.48 9.71 2.32
N PRO A 131 -7.63 9.52 3.35
CA PRO A 131 -8.13 9.16 4.67
C PRO A 131 -9.12 10.25 5.10
N PHE A 132 -10.26 9.84 5.65
CA PHE A 132 -11.24 10.75 6.23
C PHE A 132 -10.57 11.43 7.43
N MET A 133 -9.79 12.48 7.17
CA MET A 133 -9.37 13.42 8.19
C MET A 133 -10.66 14.13 8.59
N LEU A 134 -11.18 13.74 9.75
CA LEU A 134 -11.96 14.68 10.54
C LEU A 134 -11.00 15.84 10.78
N GLU A 135 -11.08 16.85 9.93
CA GLU A 135 -10.58 18.18 10.20
C GLU A 135 -11.07 18.49 11.61
N SER A 136 -10.15 18.35 12.58
CA SER A 136 -10.45 18.57 13.98
C SER A 136 -11.00 19.97 14.01
N GLY A 137 -12.27 20.10 14.38
CA GLY A 137 -12.96 21.38 14.44
C GLY A 137 -12.00 22.41 14.99
N SER A 138 -11.67 23.40 14.16
CA SER A 138 -11.50 24.74 14.70
C SER A 138 -12.75 24.95 15.53
N ASP A 139 -12.55 24.92 16.83
CA ASP A 139 -13.53 25.21 17.86
C ASP A 139 -13.96 26.66 17.65
N ASP A 140 -14.75 26.92 16.60
CA ASP A 140 -15.57 28.11 16.38
C ASP A 140 -16.76 28.06 17.34
N ARG A 141 -16.52 27.62 18.58
CA ARG A 141 -17.37 28.06 19.66
C ARG A 141 -17.14 29.56 19.78
N PRO A 142 -18.17 30.40 19.63
CA PRO A 142 -18.04 31.81 19.91
C PRO A 142 -17.47 31.93 21.31
N ARG A 143 -16.26 32.49 21.40
CA ARG A 143 -15.63 32.85 22.66
C ARG A 143 -16.61 33.82 23.31
N ASN A 144 -17.35 33.31 24.30
CA ASN A 144 -18.31 34.12 25.04
C ASN A 144 -17.47 34.96 26.01
N ASP A 145 -17.00 36.10 25.51
CA ASP A 145 -16.14 37.05 26.23
C ASP A 145 -16.92 37.87 27.27
N GLY A 146 -18.07 37.36 27.73
CA GLY A 146 -18.94 37.96 28.73
C GLY A 146 -18.40 37.86 30.16
N ALA A 147 -17.11 38.09 30.38
CA ALA A 147 -16.59 38.28 31.72
C ALA A 147 -16.92 39.71 32.19
N PRO A 148 -17.71 39.90 33.27
CA PRO A 148 -17.98 41.21 33.82
C PRO A 148 -16.69 41.85 34.33
N LYS A 149 -16.43 43.11 33.93
CA LYS A 149 -15.33 43.90 34.48
C LYS A 149 -15.52 44.06 35.99
N PRO A 150 -14.51 43.75 36.82
CA PRO A 150 -14.55 44.12 38.23
C PRO A 150 -14.52 45.64 38.36
N ALA A 151 -15.33 46.14 39.30
CA ALA A 151 -15.52 47.55 39.63
C ALA A 151 -14.31 48.17 40.33
#